data_AF-A0A3P7YR15-F1
#
_entry.id   AF-A0A3P7YR15-F1
#
_cell.length_a   1.000
_cell.length_b   1.000
_cell.length_c   1.000
_cell.angle_alpha   90.00
_cell.angle_beta   90.00
_cell.angle_gamma   90.00
#
_symmetry.space_group_name_H-M   'P 1'
#
loop_
_entity.id
_entity.type
_entity.pdbx_description
1 polymer ?
#
loop_
_entity_poly.entity_id
_entity_poly.type
_entity_poly.pdbx_seq_one_letter_code
_entity_poly.pdbx_strand_id
1 'polypeptide(L)'
;MKFLSELWPAEVGGPHHGLAVRHTWRESGGGGVFRCCIYLISSAADAVNFLAVCDSDSGKIVVVDGKGTSASLHTMENLHYSPVRQIEYNHARDIVISIDDSGMIEYWSGGKKEFRAAENVKFKFKTETDLYEFVKAKTVPVSLAINPKGNMFATFGEDRRIRIFSLLSGKLLKTIDETLAKYQSEAKEQRSYGLQNMEWNRRVALEKEMDKDRGSAFKNVKLCWDYSGYFLIYPSPIGIKVYNVYTDSVVREIGKEETMRFIGVALCRAVPDIRARLQGAAATIATEAADNPNLNKISDPDPVMVCCALRKNRFYLFTNTEPYSTDDSDETTVSRDIFNERPRKEDQLTAVEQEEEAVHATEEAIIHTSMGDIRIRLFPNECPRTVENFSTHARRGYYNGLTFHRVIKSFMIQTGDPTGKGTGGQSIWGADFEDEFHPRLRHDKPFKVSMANAGPNSNGSQFFITVCPAEWLDGKNTIFGEVTEGMNVVQKINQVPTFEKSGRPRTEISIMSITLK
;
A
#
# COMPACT_ATOMS: atom_id res chain seq x y z
N MET A 1 -3.35 19.72 28.54
CA MET A 1 -4.22 18.60 29.01
C MET A 1 -5.72 18.76 28.74
N LYS A 2 -6.25 19.93 28.34
CA LYS A 2 -7.69 20.11 28.02
C LYS A 2 -8.22 19.34 26.79
N PHE A 3 -7.36 18.77 25.95
CA PHE A 3 -7.73 18.11 24.69
C PHE A 3 -8.03 16.60 24.83
N LEU A 4 -7.74 15.98 25.99
CA LEU A 4 -7.92 14.55 26.20
C LEU A 4 -9.40 14.12 26.29
N SER A 5 -10.31 15.04 26.64
CA SER A 5 -11.75 14.77 26.70
C SER A 5 -12.46 14.79 25.34
N GLU A 6 -11.86 15.42 24.32
CA GLU A 6 -12.46 15.53 22.98
C GLU A 6 -12.10 14.36 22.05
N LEU A 7 -11.02 13.62 22.37
CA LEU A 7 -10.52 12.50 21.55
C LEU A 7 -11.12 11.13 21.90
N TRP A 8 -11.89 11.03 22.99
CA TRP A 8 -12.50 9.78 23.45
C TRP A 8 -14.01 9.94 23.66
N PRO A 9 -14.83 9.86 22.59
CA PRO A 9 -16.27 9.76 22.76
C PRO A 9 -16.58 8.49 23.56
N ALA A 10 -17.52 8.61 24.50
CA ALA A 10 -17.86 7.64 25.53
C ALA A 10 -18.41 6.28 25.02
N GLU A 11 -18.31 5.97 23.73
CA GLU A 11 -18.97 4.84 23.07
C GLU A 11 -18.04 3.95 22.22
N VAL A 12 -16.74 3.88 22.51
CA VAL A 12 -15.88 2.82 21.91
C VAL A 12 -15.94 1.56 22.78
N GLY A 13 -17.10 0.92 22.78
CA GLY A 13 -17.32 -0.40 23.37
C GLY A 13 -16.84 -1.50 22.43
N GLY A 14 -15.56 -1.86 22.51
CA GLY A 14 -15.00 -3.01 21.82
C GLY A 14 -13.86 -3.62 22.62
N PRO A 15 -13.84 -4.95 22.88
CA PRO A 15 -12.73 -5.57 23.57
C PRO A 15 -11.59 -5.74 22.55
N HIS A 16 -10.34 -5.52 23.00
CA HIS A 16 -9.09 -6.05 22.43
C HIS A 16 -8.08 -5.14 21.73
N HIS A 17 -8.21 -3.80 21.71
CA HIS A 17 -7.06 -2.97 21.30
C HIS A 17 -6.86 -1.74 22.20
N GLY A 18 -5.72 -1.71 22.91
CA GLY A 18 -5.18 -0.48 23.47
C GLY A 18 -4.75 0.42 22.31
N LEU A 19 -5.39 1.59 22.17
CA LEU A 19 -4.96 2.60 21.22
C LEU A 19 -3.71 3.28 21.77
N ALA A 20 -2.54 2.97 21.22
CA ALA A 20 -1.30 3.69 21.50
C ALA A 20 -1.25 4.95 20.64
N VAL A 21 -1.42 6.13 21.24
CA VAL A 21 -1.31 7.41 20.52
C VAL A 21 0.01 8.08 20.89
N ARG A 22 0.95 8.11 19.95
CA ARG A 22 2.20 8.86 20.08
C ARG A 22 1.94 10.31 19.70
N HIS A 23 1.77 11.17 20.69
CA HIS A 23 1.56 12.60 20.46
C HIS A 23 2.87 13.39 20.67
N THR A 24 3.29 14.12 19.64
CA THR A 24 4.22 15.24 19.80
C THR A 24 3.49 16.41 20.43
N TRP A 25 3.84 16.77 21.66
CA TRP A 25 3.38 18.00 22.32
C TRP A 25 4.39 19.13 22.02
N ARG A 26 3.87 20.28 21.57
CA ARG A 26 4.62 21.54 21.55
C ARG A 26 3.99 22.43 22.61
N GLU A 27 4.74 22.79 23.64
CA GLU A 27 4.25 23.72 24.64
C GLU A 27 4.19 25.13 24.05
N SER A 28 3.05 25.81 24.18
CA SER A 28 2.93 27.23 23.86
C SER A 28 3.61 28.04 24.99
N GLY A 29 4.94 28.13 24.97
CA GLY A 29 5.67 28.92 25.97
C GLY A 29 7.14 28.60 26.20
N GLY A 30 7.70 27.56 25.58
CA GLY A 30 9.12 27.23 25.68
C GLY A 30 9.54 26.31 24.54
N GLY A 31 10.68 26.58 23.91
CA GLY A 31 11.13 25.97 22.64
C GLY A 31 11.52 24.48 22.69
N GLY A 32 10.90 23.66 23.54
CA GLY A 32 11.08 22.21 23.59
C GLY A 32 9.95 21.45 22.88
N VAL A 33 10.30 20.50 22.00
CA VAL A 33 9.34 19.52 21.45
C VAL A 33 9.37 18.30 22.36
N PHE A 34 8.36 18.14 23.22
CA PHE A 34 8.21 16.94 24.05
C PHE A 34 7.53 15.83 23.24
N ARG A 35 8.18 14.68 23.09
CA ARG A 35 7.61 13.53 22.39
C ARG A 35 7.14 12.51 23.43
N CYS A 36 5.92 12.65 23.93
CA CYS A 36 5.36 11.67 24.85
C CYS A 36 4.71 10.50 24.11
N CYS A 37 4.89 9.28 24.62
CA CYS A 37 4.09 8.13 24.20
C CYS A 37 3.03 7.85 25.28
N ILE A 38 1.77 7.70 24.86
CA ILE A 38 0.64 7.47 25.76
C ILE A 38 0.01 6.11 25.43
N TYR A 39 -0.17 5.29 26.45
CA TYR A 39 -0.71 3.93 26.33
C TYR A 39 -1.84 3.71 27.34
N LEU A 40 -2.95 3.14 26.87
CA LEU A 40 -4.03 2.70 27.75
C LEU A 40 -3.65 1.38 28.43
N ILE A 41 -3.69 1.35 29.76
CA ILE A 41 -3.30 0.20 30.59
C ILE A 41 -4.43 -0.27 31.51
N SER A 42 -5.68 -0.13 31.06
CA SER A 42 -6.90 -0.47 31.82
C SER A 42 -7.87 -1.26 30.95
N SER A 43 -8.70 -2.09 31.59
CA SER A 43 -9.80 -2.79 30.93
C SER A 43 -11.04 -1.91 30.89
N ALA A 44 -11.91 -2.09 29.88
CA ALA A 44 -13.23 -1.44 29.82
C ALA A 44 -14.13 -1.77 31.04
N ALA A 45 -13.83 -2.85 31.76
CA ALA A 45 -14.51 -3.24 32.99
C ALA A 45 -13.96 -2.53 34.25
N ASP A 46 -12.84 -1.84 34.17
CA ASP A 46 -12.25 -1.13 35.31
C ASP A 46 -12.97 0.23 35.51
N ALA A 47 -13.27 0.58 36.76
CA ALA A 47 -14.00 1.81 37.08
C ALA A 47 -13.24 3.11 36.71
N VAL A 48 -11.93 2.99 36.54
CA VAL A 48 -11.00 4.07 36.20
C VAL A 48 -10.12 3.61 35.04
N ASN A 49 -10.02 4.45 34.02
CA ASN A 49 -9.14 4.19 32.88
C ASN A 49 -7.75 4.75 33.20
N PHE A 50 -6.74 3.89 33.23
CA PHE A 50 -5.35 4.27 33.50
C PHE A 50 -4.59 4.48 32.20
N LEU A 51 -3.80 5.56 32.12
CA LEU A 51 -2.90 5.87 31.02
C LEU A 51 -1.45 5.84 31.52
N ALA A 52 -0.59 5.08 30.84
CA ALA A 52 0.86 5.16 31.01
C ALA A 52 1.42 6.19 30.02
N VAL A 53 2.17 7.16 30.55
CA VAL A 53 2.82 8.23 29.80
C VAL A 53 4.33 8.13 30.04
N CYS A 54 5.11 8.08 28.97
CA CYS A 54 6.56 8.18 29.04
C CYS A 54 7.05 9.32 28.15
N ASP A 55 8.12 9.99 28.58
CA ASP A 55 8.84 10.97 27.77
C ASP A 55 9.76 10.25 26.79
N SER A 56 10.02 10.81 25.60
CA SER A 56 10.84 10.16 24.57
C SER A 56 12.30 10.03 24.96
N ASP A 57 12.75 10.85 25.89
CA ASP A 57 14.16 10.99 26.23
C ASP A 57 14.44 10.45 27.65
N SER A 58 13.43 9.83 28.28
CA SER A 58 13.50 9.32 29.65
C SER A 58 13.01 7.88 29.77
N GLY A 59 13.64 7.11 30.67
CA GLY A 59 13.17 5.80 31.10
C GLY A 59 11.97 5.84 32.06
N LYS A 60 11.54 7.06 32.45
CA LYS A 60 10.47 7.29 33.42
C LYS A 60 9.09 7.01 32.82
N ILE A 61 8.30 6.20 33.51
CA ILE A 61 6.90 5.92 33.17
C ILE A 61 6.00 6.51 34.26
N VAL A 62 5.07 7.37 33.87
CA VAL A 62 4.09 8.02 34.74
C VAL A 62 2.70 7.49 34.42
N VAL A 63 2.00 6.98 35.43
CA VAL A 63 0.60 6.56 35.28
C VAL A 63 -0.33 7.66 35.75
N VAL A 64 -1.31 8.00 34.91
CA VAL A 64 -2.32 9.04 35.15
C VAL A 64 -3.73 8.50 34.95
N ASP A 65 -4.72 9.17 35.55
CA ASP A 65 -6.13 8.89 35.29
C ASP A 65 -6.55 9.47 33.92
N GLY A 66 -7.15 8.64 33.08
CA GLY A 66 -7.70 9.00 31.78
C GLY A 66 -8.88 9.97 31.85
N LYS A 67 -9.52 10.15 33.02
CA LYS A 67 -10.59 11.15 33.23
C LYS A 67 -10.09 12.59 33.36
N GLY A 68 -8.78 12.84 33.21
CA GLY A 68 -8.23 14.19 33.03
C GLY A 68 -7.81 14.91 34.30
N THR A 69 -7.57 14.18 35.40
CA THR A 69 -6.95 14.79 36.58
C THR A 69 -5.43 14.83 36.35
N SER A 70 -4.84 16.04 36.33
CA SER A 70 -3.41 16.26 36.05
C SER A 70 -2.44 15.68 37.11
N ALA A 71 -2.94 14.96 38.10
CA ALA A 71 -2.14 14.37 39.17
C ALA A 71 -1.60 13.00 38.72
N SER A 72 -0.29 12.81 38.86
CA SER A 72 0.36 11.50 38.70
C SER A 72 -0.12 10.54 39.78
N LEU A 73 -0.69 9.39 39.39
CA LEU A 73 -1.14 8.36 40.32
C LEU A 73 0.03 7.48 40.78
N HIS A 74 0.90 7.12 39.84
CA HIS A 74 2.07 6.30 40.10
C HIS A 74 3.20 6.71 39.16
N THR A 75 4.43 6.60 39.64
CA THR A 75 5.62 6.97 38.88
C THR A 75 6.68 5.90 39.04
N MET A 76 7.11 5.31 37.92
CA MET A 76 8.17 4.32 37.84
C MET A 76 9.42 4.99 37.26
N GLU A 77 10.39 5.29 38.10
CA GLU A 77 11.65 5.94 37.69
C GLU A 77 12.78 4.95 37.43
N ASN A 78 12.76 3.80 38.13
CA ASN A 78 13.85 2.83 38.13
C ASN A 78 13.56 1.57 37.30
N LEU A 79 12.47 1.57 36.51
CA LEU A 79 12.13 0.40 35.69
C LEU A 79 13.03 0.31 34.46
N HIS A 80 13.22 1.45 33.77
CA HIS A 80 14.11 1.57 32.63
C HIS A 80 15.15 2.65 32.89
N TYR A 81 16.41 2.35 32.59
CA TYR A 81 17.51 3.32 32.66
C TYR A 81 17.74 4.05 31.32
N SER A 82 17.15 3.55 30.25
CA SER A 82 17.17 4.14 28.91
C SER A 82 15.76 4.51 28.45
N PRO A 83 15.61 5.37 27.42
CA PRO A 83 14.30 5.85 27.01
C PRO A 83 13.34 4.73 26.61
N VAL A 84 12.10 4.81 27.10
CA VAL A 84 11.06 3.83 26.80
C VAL A 84 10.51 4.06 25.41
N ARG A 85 10.56 3.02 24.58
CA ARG A 85 10.17 3.08 23.17
C ARG A 85 8.70 2.72 22.96
N GLN A 86 8.25 1.64 23.60
CA GLN A 86 6.87 1.18 23.50
C GLN A 86 6.42 0.47 24.78
N ILE A 87 5.14 0.60 25.09
CA ILE A 87 4.45 -0.09 26.17
C ILE A 87 3.23 -0.78 25.57
N GLU A 88 2.95 -2.02 25.92
CA GLU A 88 1.75 -2.75 25.50
C GLU A 88 1.11 -3.43 26.70
N TYR A 89 -0.22 -3.36 26.79
CA TYR A 89 -0.99 -3.96 27.87
C TYR A 89 -1.84 -5.12 27.36
N ASN A 90 -1.77 -6.24 28.09
CA ASN A 90 -2.64 -7.37 27.86
C ASN A 90 -3.73 -7.47 28.92
N HIS A 91 -4.94 -7.10 28.52
CA HIS A 91 -6.14 -7.11 29.37
C HIS A 91 -6.46 -8.50 29.95
N ALA A 92 -6.19 -9.59 29.21
CA ALA A 92 -6.58 -10.93 29.63
C ALA A 92 -5.78 -11.45 30.83
N ARG A 93 -4.57 -10.91 31.06
CA ARG A 93 -3.65 -11.39 32.12
C ARG A 93 -3.21 -10.30 33.09
N ASP A 94 -3.63 -9.06 32.85
CA ASP A 94 -3.21 -7.88 33.60
C ASP A 94 -1.67 -7.72 33.62
N ILE A 95 -1.05 -7.89 32.45
CA ILE A 95 0.39 -7.78 32.26
C ILE A 95 0.67 -6.64 31.28
N VAL A 96 1.54 -5.74 31.69
CA VAL A 96 2.10 -4.69 30.85
C VAL A 96 3.54 -5.08 30.51
N ILE A 97 3.91 -4.92 29.24
CA ILE A 97 5.28 -5.07 28.77
C ILE A 97 5.76 -3.72 28.27
N SER A 98 6.95 -3.31 28.69
CA SER A 98 7.63 -2.13 28.18
C SER A 98 9.00 -2.50 27.60
N ILE A 99 9.38 -1.80 26.52
CA ILE A 99 10.67 -1.96 25.84
C ILE A 99 11.42 -0.64 25.78
N ASP A 100 12.74 -0.68 25.85
CA ASP A 100 13.59 0.51 25.80
C ASP A 100 14.69 0.45 24.72
N ASP A 101 15.34 1.61 24.53
CA ASP A 101 16.44 1.79 23.57
C ASP A 101 17.78 1.17 24.05
N SER A 102 17.83 0.48 25.20
CA SER A 102 19.00 -0.29 25.64
C SER A 102 18.92 -1.78 25.32
N GLY A 103 17.78 -2.24 24.80
CA GLY A 103 17.55 -3.66 24.55
C GLY A 103 16.76 -4.37 25.65
N MET A 104 16.25 -3.66 26.65
CA MET A 104 15.58 -4.28 27.79
C MET A 104 14.09 -4.44 27.55
N ILE A 105 13.56 -5.56 28.04
CA ILE A 105 12.14 -5.89 28.06
C ILE A 105 11.73 -6.05 29.52
N GLU A 106 10.80 -5.24 29.98
CA GLU A 106 10.33 -5.19 31.35
C GLU A 106 8.86 -5.60 31.48
N TYR A 107 8.55 -6.21 32.61
CA TYR A 107 7.21 -6.72 32.94
C TYR A 107 6.70 -6.07 34.20
N TRP A 108 5.50 -5.52 34.12
CA TRP A 108 4.80 -4.93 35.26
C TRP A 108 3.29 -5.16 35.12
N SER A 109 2.54 -4.80 36.14
CA SER A 109 1.10 -5.10 36.23
C SER A 109 0.24 -3.87 35.99
N GLY A 110 -1.05 -4.06 35.73
CA GLY A 110 -2.00 -2.95 35.61
C GLY A 110 -2.48 -2.44 36.97
N GLY A 111 -3.55 -1.65 36.95
CA GLY A 111 -4.06 -0.95 38.14
C GLY A 111 -4.51 -1.89 39.27
N LYS A 112 -4.91 -3.14 38.96
CA LYS A 112 -5.35 -4.11 39.98
C LYS A 112 -4.25 -4.52 40.94
N LYS A 113 -2.99 -4.38 40.54
CA LYS A 113 -1.79 -4.74 41.33
C LYS A 113 -0.87 -3.55 41.56
N GLU A 114 -1.43 -2.34 41.53
CA GLU A 114 -0.71 -1.09 41.83
C GLU A 114 0.55 -0.88 40.97
N PHE A 115 0.54 -1.35 39.72
CA PHE A 115 1.65 -1.15 38.77
C PHE A 115 3.00 -1.74 39.21
N ARG A 116 2.98 -2.77 40.06
CA ARG A 116 4.18 -3.46 40.56
C ARG A 116 4.68 -4.51 39.55
N ALA A 117 5.82 -5.12 39.86
CA ALA A 117 6.37 -6.25 39.09
C ALA A 117 5.30 -7.32 38.84
N ALA A 118 5.24 -7.85 37.62
CA ALA A 118 4.21 -8.82 37.24
C ALA A 118 4.41 -10.15 37.98
N GLU A 119 3.55 -10.46 38.94
CA GLU A 119 3.56 -11.75 39.65
C GLU A 119 2.83 -12.86 38.89
N ASN A 120 2.07 -12.50 37.86
CA ASN A 120 1.24 -13.42 37.07
C ASN A 120 2.03 -14.17 35.99
N VAL A 121 3.36 -14.23 36.13
CA VAL A 121 4.30 -14.89 35.21
C VAL A 121 4.88 -16.15 35.86
N LYS A 122 5.40 -17.08 35.04
CA LYS A 122 5.92 -18.38 35.48
C LYS A 122 7.37 -18.35 35.92
N PHE A 123 8.05 -17.21 35.85
CA PHE A 123 9.45 -17.04 36.23
C PHE A 123 9.56 -16.09 37.41
N LYS A 124 10.56 -16.31 38.28
CA LYS A 124 10.83 -15.40 39.41
C LYS A 124 12.01 -14.49 39.12
N PHE A 125 12.98 -14.98 38.37
CA PHE A 125 14.17 -14.24 38.00
C PHE A 125 14.28 -14.12 36.47
N LYS A 126 14.72 -12.96 35.97
CA LYS A 126 14.92 -12.75 34.53
C LYS A 126 15.99 -13.66 33.93
N THR A 127 16.91 -14.19 34.74
CA THR A 127 17.91 -15.17 34.32
C THR A 127 17.31 -16.50 33.87
N GLU A 128 16.07 -16.80 34.28
CA GLU A 128 15.30 -17.99 33.85
C GLU A 128 14.63 -17.79 32.47
N THR A 129 14.71 -16.58 31.93
CA THR A 129 14.03 -16.12 30.71
C THR A 129 15.02 -15.75 29.61
N ASP A 130 14.50 -15.53 28.41
CA ASP A 130 15.29 -15.05 27.27
C ASP A 130 15.07 -13.55 27.00
N LEU A 131 14.58 -12.78 28.00
CA LEU A 131 14.29 -11.36 27.84
C LEU A 131 15.54 -10.50 27.57
N TYR A 132 16.74 -11.01 27.89
CA TYR A 132 18.03 -10.38 27.56
C TYR A 132 18.53 -10.67 26.14
N GLU A 133 17.74 -11.34 25.30
CA GLU A 133 18.16 -11.73 23.95
C GLU A 133 18.61 -10.55 23.09
N PHE A 134 17.93 -9.40 23.19
CA PHE A 134 18.30 -8.18 22.45
C PHE A 134 19.66 -7.64 22.90
N VAL A 135 19.92 -7.59 24.21
CA VAL A 135 21.21 -7.20 24.77
C VAL A 135 22.33 -8.16 24.33
N LYS A 136 22.08 -9.48 24.38
CA LYS A 136 23.02 -10.51 23.90
C LYS A 136 23.33 -10.35 22.41
N ALA A 137 22.31 -10.07 21.60
CA ALA A 137 22.42 -9.84 20.18
C ALA A 137 22.97 -8.44 19.80
N LYS A 138 23.23 -7.57 20.79
CA LYS A 138 23.66 -6.17 20.61
C LYS A 138 22.72 -5.39 19.67
N THR A 139 21.42 -5.58 19.86
CA THR A 139 20.37 -4.91 19.09
C THR A 139 19.28 -4.43 20.04
N VAL A 140 18.42 -3.53 19.56
CA VAL A 140 17.35 -2.93 20.36
C VAL A 140 15.98 -3.30 19.79
N PRO A 141 14.98 -3.52 20.65
CA PRO A 141 13.61 -3.75 20.23
C PRO A 141 12.99 -2.43 19.75
N VAL A 142 12.35 -2.48 18.58
CA VAL A 142 11.76 -1.33 17.91
C VAL A 142 10.25 -1.28 18.09
N SER A 143 9.61 -2.44 17.97
CA SER A 143 8.16 -2.60 18.00
C SER A 143 7.79 -3.77 18.86
N LEU A 144 6.72 -3.62 19.64
CA LEU A 144 6.15 -4.65 20.51
C LEU A 144 4.68 -4.86 20.12
N ALA A 145 4.25 -6.13 20.05
CA ALA A 145 2.85 -6.48 19.85
C ALA A 145 2.50 -7.74 20.66
N ILE A 146 1.53 -7.64 21.57
CA ILE A 146 1.05 -8.78 22.35
C ILE A 146 -0.09 -9.46 21.60
N ASN A 147 -0.08 -10.80 21.59
CA ASN A 147 -1.13 -11.60 20.99
C ASN A 147 -2.46 -11.40 21.75
N PRO A 148 -3.62 -11.28 21.08
CA PRO A 148 -4.92 -11.07 21.74
C PRO A 148 -5.29 -12.14 22.78
N LYS A 149 -4.80 -13.37 22.63
CA LYS A 149 -5.01 -14.47 23.60
C LYS A 149 -4.12 -14.37 24.83
N GLY A 150 -3.12 -13.49 24.83
CA GLY A 150 -2.24 -13.29 25.98
C GLY A 150 -1.33 -14.47 26.30
N ASN A 151 -0.97 -15.26 25.30
CA ASN A 151 -0.05 -16.39 25.42
C ASN A 151 1.37 -16.07 24.91
N MET A 152 1.47 -15.18 23.94
CA MET A 152 2.71 -14.83 23.23
C MET A 152 2.76 -13.32 22.99
N PHE A 153 3.97 -12.80 22.74
CA PHE A 153 4.17 -11.46 22.20
C PHE A 153 5.32 -11.51 21.19
N ALA A 154 5.29 -10.60 20.23
CA ALA A 154 6.29 -10.47 19.19
C ALA A 154 6.97 -9.11 19.29
N THR A 155 8.28 -9.10 19.05
CA THR A 155 9.09 -7.90 19.07
C THR A 155 9.97 -7.81 17.82
N PHE A 156 9.94 -6.69 17.11
CA PHE A 156 10.81 -6.42 15.95
C PHE A 156 12.11 -5.77 16.44
N GLY A 157 13.26 -6.28 16.04
CA GLY A 157 14.58 -5.68 16.34
C GLY A 157 15.11 -4.81 15.22
N GLU A 158 16.01 -3.87 15.54
CA GLU A 158 16.76 -3.10 14.53
C GLU A 158 17.65 -3.99 13.64
N ASP A 159 17.94 -5.22 14.09
CA ASP A 159 18.59 -6.26 13.31
C ASP A 159 17.67 -6.93 12.27
N ARG A 160 16.44 -6.42 12.09
CA ARG A 160 15.42 -6.95 11.18
C ARG A 160 15.03 -8.39 11.48
N ARG A 161 15.10 -8.78 12.76
CA ARG A 161 14.60 -10.06 13.22
C ARG A 161 13.40 -9.85 14.12
N ILE A 162 12.38 -10.66 13.88
CA ILE A 162 11.21 -10.70 14.75
C ILE A 162 11.40 -11.84 15.73
N ARG A 163 11.29 -11.55 17.02
CA ARG A 163 11.41 -12.53 18.10
C ARG A 163 10.05 -12.71 18.75
N ILE A 164 9.56 -13.93 18.77
CA ILE A 164 8.30 -14.31 19.40
C ILE A 164 8.64 -15.00 20.72
N PHE A 165 8.07 -14.48 21.80
CA PHE A 165 8.29 -14.97 23.15
C PHE A 165 6.99 -15.50 23.74
N SER A 166 7.11 -16.44 24.67
CA SER A 166 5.99 -16.81 25.53
C SER A 166 5.77 -15.71 26.56
N LEU A 167 4.53 -15.20 26.65
CA LEU A 167 4.19 -14.14 27.59
C LEU A 167 4.39 -14.58 29.05
N LEU A 168 4.03 -15.82 29.37
CA LEU A 168 4.09 -16.30 30.76
C LEU A 168 5.48 -16.71 31.20
N SER A 169 6.27 -17.35 30.32
CA SER A 169 7.60 -17.83 30.71
C SER A 169 8.73 -16.88 30.34
N GLY A 170 8.48 -15.84 29.53
CA GLY A 170 9.52 -14.94 29.01
C GLY A 170 10.56 -15.65 28.13
N LYS A 171 10.28 -16.88 27.70
CA LYS A 171 11.20 -17.68 26.89
C LYS A 171 11.00 -17.38 25.41
N LEU A 172 12.10 -17.36 24.67
CA LEU A 172 12.09 -17.20 23.23
C LEU A 172 11.51 -18.47 22.60
N LEU A 173 10.41 -18.33 21.88
CA LEU A 173 9.78 -19.42 21.15
C LEU A 173 10.34 -19.51 19.74
N LYS A 174 10.53 -18.35 19.09
CA LYS A 174 10.90 -18.29 17.69
C LYS A 174 11.61 -17.00 17.30
N THR A 175 12.51 -17.11 16.34
CA THR A 175 13.11 -15.98 15.63
C THR A 175 12.82 -16.10 14.14
N ILE A 176 12.23 -15.06 13.56
CA ILE A 176 11.97 -14.92 12.14
C ILE A 176 13.01 -13.95 11.58
N ASP A 177 13.78 -14.41 10.60
CA ASP A 177 14.81 -13.61 9.94
C ASP A 177 14.21 -12.86 8.73
N GLU A 178 14.27 -11.54 8.76
CA GLU A 178 13.84 -10.64 7.68
C GLU A 178 15.01 -9.73 7.22
N THR A 179 16.24 -10.20 7.42
CA THR A 179 17.47 -9.48 7.02
C THR A 179 17.62 -9.42 5.50
N LEU A 180 18.22 -8.34 5.01
CA LEU A 180 18.50 -8.18 3.58
C LEU A 180 19.37 -9.33 3.03
N ALA A 181 20.30 -9.86 3.83
CA ALA A 181 21.17 -10.96 3.44
C ALA A 181 20.38 -12.23 3.08
N LYS A 182 19.38 -12.60 3.90
CA LYS A 182 18.46 -13.71 3.60
C LYS A 182 17.74 -13.50 2.27
N TYR A 183 17.19 -12.31 2.07
CA TYR A 183 16.47 -11.96 0.84
C TYR A 183 17.36 -12.04 -0.39
N GLN A 184 18.61 -11.61 -0.30
CA GLN A 184 19.57 -11.71 -1.39
C GLN A 184 19.99 -13.15 -1.70
N SER A 185 20.10 -14.02 -0.70
CA SER A 185 20.39 -15.44 -0.93
C SER A 185 19.20 -16.16 -1.58
N GLU A 186 18.01 -15.98 -1.04
CA GLU A 186 16.77 -16.63 -1.51
C GLU A 186 16.34 -16.12 -2.90
N ALA A 187 16.63 -14.85 -3.24
CA ALA A 187 16.31 -14.30 -4.55
C ALA A 187 16.95 -15.06 -5.72
N LYS A 188 18.12 -15.67 -5.52
CA LYS A 188 18.78 -16.49 -6.56
C LYS A 188 17.97 -17.74 -6.91
N GLU A 189 17.34 -18.34 -5.90
CA GLU A 189 16.55 -19.58 -6.05
C GLU A 189 15.12 -19.27 -6.45
N GLN A 190 14.54 -18.19 -5.91
CA GLN A 190 13.13 -17.82 -6.09
C GLN A 190 12.89 -16.81 -7.22
N ARG A 191 13.85 -16.65 -8.15
CA ARG A 191 13.78 -15.69 -9.29
C ARG A 191 13.36 -14.29 -8.84
N SER A 192 14.09 -13.74 -7.87
CA SER A 192 13.79 -12.43 -7.27
C SER A 192 12.37 -12.32 -6.72
N TYR A 193 11.83 -13.44 -6.21
CA TYR A 193 10.47 -13.56 -5.71
C TYR A 193 9.38 -13.21 -6.75
N GLY A 194 9.68 -13.33 -8.05
CA GLY A 194 8.78 -12.98 -9.15
C GLY A 194 8.72 -11.48 -9.45
N LEU A 195 9.57 -10.65 -8.83
CA LEU A 195 9.72 -9.24 -9.15
C LEU A 195 10.63 -9.04 -10.36
N GLN A 196 10.38 -7.99 -11.15
CA GLN A 196 11.29 -7.57 -12.21
C GLN A 196 12.65 -7.15 -11.63
N ASN A 197 13.74 -7.45 -12.32
CA ASN A 197 15.10 -7.18 -11.83
C ASN A 197 15.35 -5.72 -11.43
N MET A 198 14.77 -4.75 -12.16
CA MET A 198 14.90 -3.33 -11.81
C MET A 198 14.23 -3.02 -10.46
N GLU A 199 13.00 -3.48 -10.26
CA GLU A 199 12.27 -3.28 -9.01
C GLU A 199 12.95 -3.98 -7.84
N TRP A 200 13.45 -5.21 -8.05
CA TRP A 200 14.26 -5.92 -7.06
C TRP A 200 15.49 -5.11 -6.63
N ASN A 201 16.26 -4.61 -7.60
CA ASN A 201 17.44 -3.80 -7.33
C ASN A 201 17.09 -2.50 -6.59
N ARG A 202 15.96 -1.86 -6.94
CA ARG A 202 15.44 -0.69 -6.25
C ARG A 202 15.14 -0.97 -4.78
N ARG A 203 14.44 -2.08 -4.49
CA ARG A 203 14.14 -2.50 -3.11
C ARG A 203 15.40 -2.83 -2.32
N VAL A 204 16.36 -3.55 -2.92
CA VAL A 204 17.66 -3.82 -2.29
C VAL A 204 18.41 -2.52 -1.98
N ALA A 205 18.41 -1.54 -2.89
CA ALA A 205 19.05 -0.24 -2.67
C ALA A 205 18.38 0.53 -1.52
N LEU A 206 17.04 0.56 -1.49
CA LEU A 206 16.28 1.18 -0.42
C LEU A 206 16.57 0.53 0.94
N GLU A 207 16.65 -0.80 0.99
CA GLU A 207 16.99 -1.50 2.22
C GLU A 207 18.41 -1.17 2.71
N LYS A 208 19.39 -1.06 1.81
CA LYS A 208 20.74 -0.59 2.17
C LYS A 208 20.74 0.85 2.68
N GLU A 209 19.86 1.69 2.16
CA GLU A 209 19.70 3.07 2.65
C GLU A 209 19.11 3.09 4.06
N MET A 210 18.09 2.27 4.34
CA MET A 210 17.52 2.11 5.69
C MET A 210 18.57 1.63 6.70
N ASP A 211 19.53 0.80 6.28
CA ASP A 211 20.61 0.32 7.15
C ASP A 211 21.62 1.42 7.53
N LYS A 212 21.72 2.51 6.77
CA LYS A 212 22.60 3.65 7.11
C LYS A 212 22.05 4.48 8.27
N ASP A 213 20.72 4.57 8.39
CA ASP A 213 20.03 5.32 9.43
C ASP A 213 18.92 4.47 10.07
N ARG A 214 19.34 3.40 10.76
CA ARG A 214 18.44 2.43 11.40
C ARG A 214 17.49 3.08 12.39
N GLY A 215 18.00 4.00 13.21
CA GLY A 215 17.24 4.66 14.26
C GLY A 215 16.05 5.45 13.72
N SER A 216 16.22 6.15 12.59
CA SER A 216 15.14 6.87 11.93
C SER A 216 14.25 5.96 11.07
N ALA A 217 14.86 5.10 10.25
CA ALA A 217 14.14 4.26 9.29
C ALA A 217 13.20 3.27 9.97
N PHE A 218 13.62 2.69 11.09
CA PHE A 218 12.80 1.71 11.82
C PHE A 218 11.93 2.33 12.91
N LYS A 219 12.04 3.64 13.17
CA LYS A 219 11.33 4.32 14.28
C LYS A 219 9.83 4.03 14.34
N ASN A 220 9.19 3.91 13.18
CA ASN A 220 7.75 3.73 13.04
C ASN A 220 7.37 2.32 12.61
N VAL A 221 8.25 1.33 12.79
CA VAL A 221 7.89 -0.05 12.49
C VAL A 221 6.81 -0.52 13.45
N LYS A 222 5.74 -1.11 12.89
CA LYS A 222 4.64 -1.67 13.67
C LYS A 222 4.25 -3.04 13.12
N LEU A 223 4.22 -4.00 14.03
CA LEU A 223 3.69 -5.35 13.83
C LEU A 223 2.25 -5.39 14.37
N CYS A 224 1.42 -6.28 13.84
CA CYS A 224 0.12 -6.57 14.45
C CYS A 224 -0.17 -8.06 14.45
N TRP A 225 -0.95 -8.49 15.45
CA TRP A 225 -1.53 -9.82 15.47
C TRP A 225 -2.93 -9.77 14.88
N ASP A 226 -3.33 -10.85 14.25
CA ASP A 226 -4.73 -11.06 13.93
C ASP A 226 -5.56 -11.33 15.19
N TYR A 227 -6.87 -11.14 15.10
CA TYR A 227 -7.79 -11.30 16.23
C TYR A 227 -7.82 -12.72 16.80
N SER A 228 -7.57 -13.74 15.98
CA SER A 228 -7.53 -15.13 16.44
C SER A 228 -6.24 -15.44 17.21
N GLY A 229 -5.20 -14.62 17.06
CA GLY A 229 -3.89 -14.83 17.67
C GLY A 229 -3.12 -16.01 17.05
N TYR A 230 -3.42 -16.41 15.82
CA TYR A 230 -2.70 -17.46 15.09
C TYR A 230 -1.71 -16.86 14.08
N PHE A 231 -2.03 -15.67 13.57
CA PHE A 231 -1.30 -15.00 12.51
C PHE A 231 -0.61 -13.74 13.05
N LEU A 232 0.67 -13.66 12.77
CA LEU A 232 1.46 -12.45 12.95
C LEU A 232 1.57 -11.76 11.59
N ILE A 233 1.19 -10.49 11.53
CA ILE A 233 1.23 -9.68 10.34
C ILE A 233 2.31 -8.64 10.51
N TYR A 234 3.22 -8.57 9.54
CA TYR A 234 4.37 -7.68 9.63
C TYR A 234 4.88 -7.23 8.27
N PRO A 235 5.48 -6.03 8.20
CA PRO A 235 6.08 -5.52 6.98
C PRO A 235 7.45 -6.15 6.73
N SER A 236 7.73 -6.46 5.47
CA SER A 236 8.96 -7.08 4.96
C SER A 236 9.47 -6.35 3.71
N PRO A 237 10.73 -6.57 3.28
CA PRO A 237 11.26 -6.01 2.02
C PRO A 237 10.43 -6.29 0.77
N ILE A 238 9.61 -7.35 0.77
CA ILE A 238 8.80 -7.75 -0.39
C ILE A 238 7.36 -7.21 -0.32
N GLY A 239 6.89 -6.82 0.86
CA GLY A 239 5.50 -6.45 1.10
C GLY A 239 5.12 -6.78 2.54
N ILE A 240 3.86 -7.05 2.80
CA ILE A 240 3.36 -7.40 4.14
C ILE A 240 3.15 -8.91 4.19
N LYS A 241 3.76 -9.57 5.17
CA LYS A 241 3.63 -11.02 5.36
C LYS A 241 2.59 -11.33 6.41
N VAL A 242 1.71 -12.27 6.10
CA VAL A 242 0.78 -12.90 7.03
C VAL A 242 1.38 -14.25 7.40
N TYR A 243 1.99 -14.33 8.58
CA TYR A 243 2.74 -15.49 9.03
C TYR A 243 1.95 -16.27 10.07
N ASN A 244 1.71 -17.56 9.81
CA ASN A 244 1.07 -18.45 10.78
C ASN A 244 2.11 -19.01 11.74
N VAL A 245 1.98 -18.66 13.01
CA VAL A 245 2.94 -19.02 14.06
C VAL A 245 2.92 -20.51 14.38
N TYR A 246 1.79 -21.19 14.13
CA TYR A 246 1.61 -22.61 14.47
C TYR A 246 2.08 -23.55 13.36
N THR A 247 1.80 -23.20 12.10
CA THR A 247 2.25 -24.01 10.95
C THR A 247 3.64 -23.65 10.47
N ASP A 248 4.24 -22.60 11.02
CA ASP A 248 5.54 -22.08 10.60
C ASP A 248 5.62 -21.74 9.10
N SER A 249 4.59 -21.07 8.60
CA SER A 249 4.50 -20.77 7.18
C SER A 249 3.91 -19.40 6.93
N VAL A 250 4.45 -18.71 5.92
CA VAL A 250 3.81 -17.50 5.38
C VAL A 250 2.60 -17.96 4.56
N VAL A 251 1.42 -17.49 4.95
CA VAL A 251 0.15 -17.87 4.32
C VAL A 251 -0.21 -16.93 3.18
N ARG A 252 0.12 -15.65 3.31
CA ARG A 252 -0.16 -14.63 2.30
C ARG A 252 0.89 -13.53 2.33
N GLU A 253 1.21 -13.02 1.14
CA GLU A 253 1.98 -11.79 0.95
C GLU A 253 1.05 -10.74 0.36
N ILE A 254 0.93 -9.58 1.01
CA ILE A 254 0.04 -8.48 0.61
C ILE A 254 0.88 -7.28 0.18
N GLY A 255 0.43 -6.57 -0.86
CA GLY A 255 1.14 -5.38 -1.36
C GLY A 255 2.47 -5.70 -2.05
N LYS A 256 2.62 -6.92 -2.58
CA LYS A 256 3.84 -7.35 -3.27
C LYS A 256 4.07 -6.58 -4.57
N GLU A 257 3.00 -6.27 -5.28
CA GLU A 257 3.04 -5.52 -6.54
C GLU A 257 3.26 -4.01 -6.33
N GLU A 258 3.09 -3.52 -5.10
CA GLU A 258 3.29 -2.12 -4.76
C GLU A 258 4.78 -1.81 -4.68
N THR A 259 5.22 -0.68 -5.25
CA THR A 259 6.62 -0.24 -5.21
C THR A 259 7.04 0.33 -3.85
N MET A 260 6.07 0.50 -2.94
CA MET A 260 6.25 1.17 -1.66
C MET A 260 6.78 0.20 -0.59
N ARG A 261 7.72 0.67 0.23
CA ARG A 261 8.20 -0.09 1.40
C ARG A 261 7.30 0.18 2.61
N PHE A 262 6.39 -0.74 2.91
CA PHE A 262 5.56 -0.67 4.11
C PHE A 262 6.39 -0.76 5.38
N ILE A 263 6.07 -0.01 6.42
CA ILE A 263 6.79 -0.02 7.72
C ILE A 263 5.87 -0.28 8.90
N GLY A 264 4.59 0.07 8.80
CA GLY A 264 3.63 -0.18 9.86
C GLY A 264 2.39 -0.87 9.31
N VAL A 265 1.86 -1.81 10.07
CA VAL A 265 0.59 -2.48 9.78
C VAL A 265 -0.27 -2.51 11.03
N ALA A 266 -1.57 -2.29 10.85
CA ALA A 266 -2.60 -2.43 11.86
C ALA A 266 -3.86 -3.04 11.24
N LEU A 267 -4.58 -3.84 12.01
CA LEU A 267 -5.88 -4.36 11.60
C LEU A 267 -6.99 -3.53 12.26
N CYS A 268 -7.96 -3.13 11.46
CA CYS A 268 -9.16 -2.45 11.91
C CYS A 268 -10.37 -3.38 11.70
N ARG A 269 -11.10 -3.65 12.78
CA ARG A 269 -12.45 -4.20 12.71
C ARG A 269 -13.42 -3.05 12.48
N ALA A 270 -13.62 -2.70 11.23
CA ALA A 270 -14.67 -1.76 10.86
C ALA A 270 -16.02 -2.49 10.95
N VAL A 271 -16.66 -2.49 12.12
CA VAL A 271 -18.08 -2.88 12.22
C VAL A 271 -18.85 -1.80 11.48
N PRO A 272 -19.50 -2.08 10.33
CA PRO A 272 -20.35 -1.09 9.68
C PRO A 272 -21.45 -0.71 10.67
N ASP A 273 -21.70 0.58 10.87
CA ASP A 273 -22.83 1.02 11.68
C ASP A 273 -24.13 0.66 10.96
N ILE A 274 -24.68 -0.50 11.32
CA ILE A 274 -25.89 -1.07 10.72
C ILE A 274 -27.07 -0.09 10.87
N ARG A 275 -27.03 0.83 11.85
CA ARG A 275 -28.08 1.84 12.08
C ARG A 275 -28.21 2.84 10.94
N ALA A 276 -27.12 3.18 10.24
CA ALA A 276 -27.18 4.06 9.07
C ALA A 276 -27.77 3.38 7.83
N ARG A 277 -27.61 2.05 7.71
CA ARG A 277 -28.13 1.25 6.59
C ARG A 277 -29.60 0.84 6.79
N LEU A 278 -30.09 0.85 8.03
CA LEU A 278 -31.47 0.52 8.42
C LEU A 278 -32.38 1.75 8.63
N GLN A 279 -32.12 2.88 7.96
CA GLN A 279 -33.14 3.92 7.80
C GLN A 279 -34.28 3.40 6.89
N GLY A 280 -35.13 2.52 7.43
CA GLY A 280 -36.30 1.98 6.73
C GLY A 280 -36.83 0.65 7.25
N ALA A 281 -36.05 -0.14 7.99
CA ALA A 281 -36.51 -1.40 8.56
C ALA A 281 -36.23 -1.43 10.06
N ALA A 282 -37.30 -1.32 10.84
CA ALA A 282 -37.26 -1.43 12.29
C ALA A 282 -36.60 -2.74 12.71
N ALA A 283 -35.37 -2.66 13.21
CA ALA A 283 -34.69 -3.77 13.86
C ALA A 283 -35.52 -4.16 15.10
N THR A 284 -36.23 -5.28 15.01
CA THR A 284 -36.92 -5.85 16.16
C THR A 284 -35.88 -6.57 16.99
N ILE A 285 -35.81 -6.22 18.28
CA ILE A 285 -34.89 -6.69 19.32
C ILE A 285 -34.80 -8.23 19.45
N ALA A 286 -35.66 -8.98 18.74
CA ALA A 286 -35.65 -10.44 18.68
C ALA A 286 -34.58 -11.05 17.75
N THR A 287 -34.06 -10.31 16.76
CA THR A 287 -33.05 -10.87 15.82
C THR A 287 -31.62 -10.87 16.36
N GLU A 288 -31.36 -10.17 17.47
CA GLU A 288 -30.05 -10.16 18.14
C GLU A 288 -29.82 -11.40 19.04
N ALA A 289 -30.86 -12.19 19.32
CA ALA A 289 -30.80 -13.29 20.28
C ALA A 289 -30.66 -14.71 19.68
N ALA A 290 -30.60 -14.84 18.35
CA ALA A 290 -30.47 -16.14 17.70
C ALA A 290 -29.01 -16.39 17.27
N ASP A 291 -28.25 -17.13 18.11
CA ASP A 291 -26.95 -17.73 17.79
C ASP A 291 -27.07 -18.73 16.63
N ASN A 292 -27.26 -18.21 15.41
CA ASN A 292 -27.43 -19.01 14.22
C ASN A 292 -26.17 -18.86 13.34
N PRO A 293 -25.27 -19.87 13.30
CA PRO A 293 -23.95 -19.74 12.69
C PRO A 293 -23.94 -19.41 11.19
N ASN A 294 -25.06 -19.58 10.50
CA ASN A 294 -25.21 -19.22 9.08
C ASN A 294 -25.62 -17.75 8.86
N LEU A 295 -26.22 -17.06 9.84
CA LEU A 295 -26.51 -15.63 9.77
C LEU A 295 -25.27 -14.78 10.09
N ASN A 296 -24.37 -15.28 10.94
CA ASN A 296 -23.16 -14.58 11.37
C ASN A 296 -22.14 -14.31 10.24
N LYS A 297 -22.17 -15.08 9.15
CA LYS A 297 -21.29 -14.83 7.98
C LYS A 297 -21.61 -13.53 7.24
N ILE A 298 -22.82 -12.98 7.41
CA ILE A 298 -23.26 -11.73 6.77
C ILE A 298 -22.97 -10.52 7.69
N SER A 299 -22.79 -10.74 8.99
CA SER A 299 -22.59 -9.68 10.00
C SER A 299 -21.15 -9.52 10.49
N ASP A 300 -20.25 -10.47 10.22
CA ASP A 300 -18.84 -10.31 10.59
C ASP A 300 -18.17 -9.25 9.69
N PRO A 301 -17.64 -8.16 10.27
CA PRO A 301 -16.99 -7.12 9.49
C PRO A 301 -15.74 -7.63 8.80
N ASP A 302 -15.59 -7.32 7.52
CA ASP A 302 -14.34 -7.62 6.79
C ASP A 302 -13.20 -6.80 7.43
N PRO A 303 -12.14 -7.45 7.96
CA PRO A 303 -11.04 -6.73 8.57
C PRO A 303 -10.32 -5.88 7.53
N VAL A 304 -10.24 -4.58 7.78
CA VAL A 304 -9.50 -3.64 6.95
C VAL A 304 -8.09 -3.53 7.51
N MET A 305 -7.09 -3.82 6.68
CA MET A 305 -5.69 -3.65 7.04
C MET A 305 -5.23 -2.25 6.66
N VAL A 306 -4.76 -1.47 7.64
CA VAL A 306 -4.23 -0.12 7.48
C VAL A 306 -2.72 -0.16 7.57
N CYS A 307 -2.05 0.41 6.57
CA CYS A 307 -0.62 0.34 6.40
C CYS A 307 -0.01 1.73 6.20
N CYS A 308 1.21 1.91 6.71
CA CYS A 308 2.03 3.09 6.46
C CYS A 308 3.28 2.69 5.66
N ALA A 309 3.72 3.55 4.75
CA ALA A 309 4.93 3.33 3.97
C ALA A 309 6.06 4.30 4.35
N LEU A 310 7.30 3.85 4.16
CA LEU A 310 8.49 4.64 4.43
C LEU A 310 8.50 5.92 3.60
N ARG A 311 8.72 7.07 4.26
CA ARG A 311 8.78 8.40 3.63
C ARG A 311 7.52 8.79 2.85
N LYS A 312 6.37 8.18 3.16
CA LYS A 312 5.08 8.53 2.57
C LYS A 312 4.12 9.01 3.67
N ASN A 313 3.55 10.19 3.47
CA ASN A 313 2.55 10.76 4.37
C ASN A 313 1.13 10.29 3.97
N ARG A 314 0.96 8.97 3.78
CA ARG A 314 -0.30 8.36 3.31
C ARG A 314 -0.57 7.06 4.04
N PHE A 315 -1.85 6.79 4.28
CA PHE A 315 -2.34 5.48 4.71
C PHE A 315 -2.76 4.67 3.48
N TYR A 316 -2.43 3.39 3.50
CA TYR A 316 -2.82 2.41 2.49
C TYR A 316 -3.77 1.41 3.14
N LEU A 317 -4.92 1.16 2.51
CA LEU A 317 -5.94 0.29 3.05
C LEU A 317 -6.07 -0.93 2.15
N PHE A 318 -6.03 -2.12 2.76
CA PHE A 318 -6.23 -3.40 2.07
C PHE A 318 -7.45 -4.11 2.66
N THR A 319 -8.32 -4.61 1.80
CA THR A 319 -9.53 -5.38 2.11
C THR A 319 -9.41 -6.78 1.51
N ASN A 320 -10.24 -7.74 1.93
CA ASN A 320 -10.23 -9.08 1.34
C ASN A 320 -10.91 -9.11 -0.04
N THR A 321 -11.73 -8.11 -0.34
CA THR A 321 -12.27 -7.86 -1.68
C THR A 321 -11.25 -7.09 -2.51
N GLU A 322 -10.79 -7.70 -3.61
CA GLU A 322 -10.21 -6.96 -4.71
C GLU A 322 -11.32 -6.10 -5.34
N PRO A 323 -11.04 -4.87 -5.80
CA PRO A 323 -12.04 -3.97 -6.38
C PRO A 323 -12.65 -4.46 -7.72
N TYR A 324 -12.58 -5.76 -8.04
CA TYR A 324 -12.95 -6.34 -9.34
C TYR A 324 -13.75 -7.66 -9.23
N SER A 325 -14.71 -7.72 -8.31
CA SER A 325 -15.77 -8.74 -8.40
C SER A 325 -17.12 -8.12 -8.04
N THR A 326 -17.69 -7.39 -8.98
CA THR A 326 -19.13 -7.20 -9.07
C THR A 326 -19.53 -7.65 -10.46
N ASP A 327 -20.39 -8.67 -10.49
CA ASP A 327 -21.04 -9.18 -11.68
C ASP A 327 -21.59 -8.05 -12.58
N ASP A 328 -21.54 -8.29 -13.89
CA ASP A 328 -21.85 -7.39 -15.01
C ASP A 328 -23.30 -6.83 -15.06
N SER A 329 -23.79 -6.13 -14.02
CA SER A 329 -25.15 -5.56 -14.11
C SER A 329 -25.44 -4.19 -13.48
N ASP A 330 -24.50 -3.52 -12.81
CA ASP A 330 -24.77 -2.18 -12.25
C ASP A 330 -23.72 -1.14 -12.68
N GLU A 331 -24.16 -0.22 -13.53
CA GLU A 331 -23.38 0.81 -14.23
C GLU A 331 -22.97 2.02 -13.35
N THR A 332 -22.88 1.88 -12.01
CA THR A 332 -22.71 3.04 -11.11
C THR A 332 -21.55 3.00 -10.10
N THR A 333 -20.61 2.07 -10.16
CA THR A 333 -19.42 2.12 -9.28
C THR A 333 -18.14 1.64 -9.97
N VAL A 334 -17.57 2.49 -10.84
CA VAL A 334 -16.18 2.37 -11.29
C VAL A 334 -15.39 3.57 -10.77
N SER A 335 -14.70 3.37 -9.66
CA SER A 335 -13.48 4.11 -9.32
C SER A 335 -12.88 3.41 -8.11
N ARG A 336 -11.62 2.97 -8.22
CA ARG A 336 -10.75 2.86 -7.05
C ARG A 336 -10.90 4.18 -6.31
N ASP A 337 -11.09 4.14 -5.00
CA ASP A 337 -11.17 5.32 -4.15
C ASP A 337 -9.77 5.96 -4.01
N ILE A 338 -9.21 6.37 -5.16
CA ILE A 338 -8.03 7.21 -5.31
C ILE A 338 -8.55 8.65 -5.29
N PHE A 339 -9.17 9.05 -4.18
CA PHE A 339 -9.47 10.46 -3.92
C PHE A 339 -9.07 10.82 -2.50
N ASN A 340 -7.77 10.74 -2.23
CA ASN A 340 -7.14 11.54 -1.19
C ASN A 340 -6.19 12.54 -1.86
N GLU A 341 -6.74 13.76 -2.07
CA GLU A 341 -6.11 15.04 -2.43
C GLU A 341 -5.10 15.10 -3.59
N ARG A 342 -5.15 16.21 -4.35
CA ARG A 342 -4.14 16.52 -5.39
C ARG A 342 -2.74 16.52 -4.75
N PRO A 343 -1.75 15.81 -5.31
CA PRO A 343 -0.37 15.77 -4.78
C PRO A 343 0.20 17.17 -4.58
N ARG A 344 0.97 17.39 -3.50
CA ARG A 344 1.70 18.64 -3.29
C ARG A 344 2.81 18.79 -4.33
N LYS A 345 3.16 20.03 -4.70
CA LYS A 345 4.23 20.32 -5.69
C LYS A 345 5.58 19.66 -5.35
N GLU A 346 5.86 19.41 -4.07
CA GLU A 346 7.07 18.71 -3.62
C GLU A 346 7.04 17.21 -3.96
N ASP A 347 5.88 16.54 -3.80
CA ASP A 347 5.71 15.14 -4.23
C ASP A 347 5.77 15.00 -5.76
N GLN A 348 5.37 16.04 -6.50
CA GLN A 348 5.55 16.13 -7.95
C GLN A 348 7.03 16.34 -8.31
N LEU A 349 7.75 17.21 -7.61
CA LEU A 349 9.18 17.45 -7.85
C LEU A 349 10.03 16.20 -7.55
N THR A 350 9.77 15.47 -6.46
CA THR A 350 10.54 14.24 -6.15
C THR A 350 10.17 13.07 -7.07
N ALA A 351 8.93 13.03 -7.59
CA ALA A 351 8.55 12.07 -8.63
C ALA A 351 9.19 12.39 -9.98
N VAL A 352 9.24 13.67 -10.36
CA VAL A 352 9.85 14.15 -11.61
C VAL A 352 11.38 14.00 -11.58
N GLU A 353 12.05 14.35 -10.48
CA GLU A 353 13.51 14.20 -10.33
C GLU A 353 13.97 12.73 -10.29
N GLN A 354 13.11 11.78 -9.91
CA GLN A 354 13.44 10.33 -9.91
C GLN A 354 12.97 9.59 -11.18
N GLU A 355 12.01 10.14 -11.93
CA GLU A 355 11.58 9.60 -13.23
C GLU A 355 12.55 9.99 -14.37
N GLU A 356 13.32 11.07 -14.22
CA GLU A 356 14.31 11.49 -15.21
C GLU A 356 15.51 10.51 -15.35
N GLU A 357 15.81 9.67 -14.35
CA GLU A 357 17.03 8.85 -14.36
C GLU A 357 16.88 7.41 -14.90
N ALA A 358 15.72 6.99 -15.41
CA ALA A 358 15.58 5.67 -16.04
C ALA A 358 14.51 5.57 -17.14
N VAL A 359 14.57 6.43 -18.15
CA VAL A 359 13.82 6.20 -19.40
C VAL A 359 14.57 5.16 -20.24
N HIS A 360 14.32 3.86 -19.99
CA HIS A 360 14.46 2.88 -21.07
C HIS A 360 13.33 3.15 -22.05
N ALA A 361 13.61 4.04 -22.98
CA ALA A 361 12.73 4.40 -24.07
C ALA A 361 12.39 3.13 -24.86
N THR A 362 11.13 2.71 -24.83
CA THR A 362 10.65 1.60 -25.67
C THR A 362 10.75 2.03 -27.13
N GLU A 363 11.65 1.41 -27.89
CA GLU A 363 11.91 1.77 -29.30
C GLU A 363 11.05 0.96 -30.28
N GLU A 364 10.47 -0.16 -29.86
CA GLU A 364 9.69 -1.05 -30.72
C GLU A 364 8.43 -1.58 -30.02
N ALA A 365 7.33 -1.69 -30.75
CA ALA A 365 6.09 -2.30 -30.29
C ALA A 365 5.48 -3.20 -31.37
N ILE A 366 4.79 -4.26 -30.96
CA ILE A 366 4.07 -5.18 -31.83
C ILE A 366 2.58 -5.13 -31.44
N ILE A 367 1.74 -4.68 -32.38
CA ILE A 367 0.29 -4.65 -32.25
C ILE A 367 -0.24 -5.96 -32.81
N HIS A 368 -0.74 -6.83 -31.94
CA HIS A 368 -1.42 -8.06 -32.32
C HIS A 368 -2.87 -7.74 -32.67
N THR A 369 -3.28 -7.89 -33.93
CA THR A 369 -4.65 -7.63 -34.39
C THR A 369 -5.34 -8.93 -34.81
N SER A 370 -6.67 -8.91 -34.91
CA SER A 370 -7.44 -10.05 -35.44
C SER A 370 -7.10 -10.43 -36.89
N MET A 371 -6.38 -9.60 -37.62
CA MET A 371 -5.94 -9.85 -39.00
C MET A 371 -4.43 -10.10 -39.14
N GLY A 372 -3.68 -10.14 -38.03
CA GLY A 372 -2.25 -10.37 -37.98
C GLY A 372 -1.48 -9.31 -37.18
N ASP A 373 -0.16 -9.45 -37.15
CA ASP A 373 0.70 -8.59 -36.34
C ASP A 373 1.23 -7.38 -37.14
N ILE A 374 1.28 -6.22 -36.49
CA ILE A 374 1.85 -4.98 -37.03
C ILE A 374 2.98 -4.54 -36.10
N ARG A 375 4.22 -4.52 -36.60
CA ARG A 375 5.37 -4.05 -35.83
C ARG A 375 5.65 -2.59 -36.14
N ILE A 376 5.80 -1.79 -35.11
CA ILE A 376 6.05 -0.36 -35.19
C ILE A 376 7.35 -0.01 -34.46
N ARG A 377 8.14 0.86 -35.08
CA ARG A 377 9.24 1.57 -34.44
C ARG A 377 8.71 2.87 -33.86
N LEU A 378 9.05 3.16 -32.62
CA LEU A 378 8.65 4.36 -31.89
C LEU A 378 9.76 5.41 -31.92
N PHE A 379 9.41 6.68 -31.76
CA PHE A 379 10.33 7.82 -31.76
C PHE A 379 10.37 8.53 -30.39
N PRO A 380 10.92 7.88 -29.35
CA PRO A 380 10.91 8.41 -27.99
C PRO A 380 11.79 9.66 -27.80
N ASN A 381 12.83 9.84 -28.63
CA ASN A 381 13.71 11.01 -28.54
C ASN A 381 13.02 12.27 -29.08
N GLU A 382 12.22 12.12 -30.13
CA GLU A 382 11.53 13.23 -30.78
C GLU A 382 10.14 13.51 -30.16
N CYS A 383 9.43 12.48 -29.71
CA CYS A 383 8.07 12.56 -29.15
C CYS A 383 7.98 11.80 -27.82
N PRO A 384 8.71 12.24 -26.77
CA PRO A 384 8.80 11.50 -25.51
C PRO A 384 7.45 11.31 -24.82
N ARG A 385 6.62 12.35 -24.73
CA ARG A 385 5.32 12.25 -24.04
C ARG A 385 4.36 11.37 -24.81
N THR A 386 4.35 11.47 -26.13
CA THR A 386 3.47 10.64 -26.97
C THR A 386 3.83 9.16 -26.87
N VAL A 387 5.14 8.84 -26.93
CA VAL A 387 5.62 7.46 -26.80
C VAL A 387 5.39 6.92 -25.40
N GLU A 388 5.56 7.74 -24.36
CA GLU A 388 5.24 7.38 -22.98
C GLU A 388 3.74 7.05 -22.80
N ASN A 389 2.86 7.89 -23.35
CA ASN A 389 1.42 7.71 -23.34
C ASN A 389 1.03 6.39 -24.01
N PHE A 390 1.49 6.18 -25.26
CA PHE A 390 1.22 4.95 -26.02
C PHE A 390 1.75 3.70 -25.30
N SER A 391 3.01 3.73 -24.85
CA SER A 391 3.67 2.60 -24.19
C SER A 391 2.98 2.26 -22.87
N THR A 392 2.62 3.26 -22.08
CA THR A 392 1.94 3.03 -20.80
C THR A 392 0.53 2.49 -20.98
N HIS A 393 -0.23 2.98 -21.96
CA HIS A 393 -1.52 2.38 -22.33
C HIS A 393 -1.38 0.94 -22.82
N ALA A 394 -0.37 0.64 -23.63
CA ALA A 394 -0.07 -0.72 -24.08
C ALA A 394 0.25 -1.66 -22.90
N ARG A 395 1.12 -1.24 -21.95
CA ARG A 395 1.44 -2.05 -20.75
C ARG A 395 0.22 -2.31 -19.86
N ARG A 396 -0.67 -1.33 -19.74
CA ARG A 396 -1.92 -1.46 -18.96
C ARG A 396 -2.98 -2.32 -19.66
N GLY A 397 -2.72 -2.78 -20.89
CA GLY A 397 -3.71 -3.51 -21.69
C GLY A 397 -4.89 -2.65 -22.12
N TYR A 398 -4.76 -1.32 -22.10
CA TYR A 398 -5.84 -0.39 -22.42
C TYR A 398 -6.34 -0.54 -23.86
N TYR A 399 -5.45 -0.90 -24.79
CA TYR A 399 -5.79 -1.13 -26.19
C TYR A 399 -6.37 -2.53 -26.46
N ASN A 400 -6.39 -3.43 -25.47
CA ASN A 400 -6.83 -4.81 -25.67
C ASN A 400 -8.36 -4.85 -25.88
N GLY A 401 -8.78 -5.51 -26.95
CA GLY A 401 -10.18 -5.57 -27.39
C GLY A 401 -10.65 -4.34 -28.17
N LEU A 402 -9.85 -3.28 -28.30
CA LEU A 402 -10.29 -2.07 -28.99
C LEU A 402 -10.40 -2.28 -30.49
N THR A 403 -11.44 -1.69 -31.08
CA THR A 403 -11.74 -1.86 -32.50
C THR A 403 -11.12 -0.77 -33.36
N PHE A 404 -10.86 -1.09 -34.63
CA PHE A 404 -10.62 -0.10 -35.67
C PHE A 404 -11.96 0.53 -36.06
N HIS A 405 -12.39 1.53 -35.29
CA HIS A 405 -13.71 2.12 -35.43
C HIS A 405 -13.87 2.99 -36.68
N ARG A 406 -12.77 3.43 -37.30
CA ARG A 406 -12.78 4.22 -38.53
C ARG A 406 -11.66 3.80 -39.48
N VAL A 407 -12.03 3.40 -40.69
CA VAL A 407 -11.14 2.99 -41.78
C VAL A 407 -11.54 3.73 -43.04
N ILE A 408 -10.62 4.51 -43.61
CA ILE A 408 -10.83 5.24 -44.86
C ILE A 408 -9.93 4.64 -45.92
N LYS A 409 -10.54 4.04 -46.94
CA LYS A 409 -9.83 3.41 -48.05
C LYS A 409 -8.84 4.38 -48.69
N SER A 410 -7.62 3.90 -48.91
CA SER A 410 -6.51 4.67 -49.48
C SER A 410 -6.05 5.87 -48.65
N PHE A 411 -6.41 5.95 -47.37
CA PHE A 411 -5.97 7.02 -46.49
C PHE A 411 -5.37 6.51 -45.17
N MET A 412 -6.20 6.01 -44.24
CA MET A 412 -5.72 5.57 -42.93
C MET A 412 -6.65 4.55 -42.26
N ILE A 413 -6.13 3.91 -41.20
CA ILE A 413 -6.86 3.10 -40.24
C ILE A 413 -6.73 3.73 -38.85
N GLN A 414 -7.83 3.95 -38.14
CA GLN A 414 -7.88 4.64 -36.85
C GLN A 414 -8.47 3.76 -35.76
N THR A 415 -7.86 3.81 -34.57
CA THR A 415 -8.21 3.01 -33.39
C THR A 415 -7.89 3.77 -32.09
N GLY A 416 -7.97 3.09 -30.94
CA GLY A 416 -7.61 3.64 -29.63
C GLY A 416 -8.73 4.38 -28.89
N ASP A 417 -9.98 4.17 -29.29
CA ASP A 417 -11.17 4.66 -28.58
C ASP A 417 -11.89 3.49 -27.87
N PRO A 418 -11.96 3.48 -26.52
CA PRO A 418 -12.72 2.49 -25.74
C PRO A 418 -14.21 2.41 -26.09
N THR A 419 -14.82 3.51 -26.51
CA THR A 419 -16.24 3.56 -26.85
C THR A 419 -16.52 3.09 -28.26
N GLY A 420 -15.49 3.02 -29.12
CA GLY A 420 -15.61 2.68 -30.53
C GLY A 420 -16.44 3.65 -31.37
N LYS A 421 -16.68 4.89 -30.88
CA LYS A 421 -17.50 5.92 -31.55
C LYS A 421 -16.66 7.02 -32.21
N GLY A 422 -15.36 7.09 -31.92
CA GLY A 422 -14.42 8.13 -32.34
C GLY A 422 -14.40 9.36 -31.42
N THR A 423 -15.20 9.38 -30.35
CA THR A 423 -15.35 10.53 -29.42
C THR A 423 -14.71 10.28 -28.05
N GLY A 424 -14.31 9.05 -27.76
CA GLY A 424 -13.76 8.67 -26.47
C GLY A 424 -12.24 8.52 -26.47
N GLY A 425 -11.71 8.14 -25.32
CA GLY A 425 -10.28 7.92 -25.12
C GLY A 425 -9.61 9.08 -24.41
N GLN A 426 -8.83 8.77 -23.38
CA GLN A 426 -8.10 9.74 -22.56
C GLN A 426 -6.63 9.33 -22.48
N SER A 427 -5.74 10.30 -22.32
CA SER A 427 -4.33 10.02 -22.07
C SER A 427 -4.10 9.37 -20.71
N ILE A 428 -2.88 8.89 -20.46
CA ILE A 428 -2.48 8.34 -19.17
C ILE A 428 -2.55 9.35 -18.02
N TRP A 429 -2.57 10.65 -18.32
CA TRP A 429 -2.67 11.74 -17.36
C TRP A 429 -4.12 12.16 -17.05
N GLY A 430 -5.12 11.53 -17.69
CA GLY A 430 -6.53 11.83 -17.47
C GLY A 430 -7.02 13.16 -18.06
N ALA A 431 -6.19 13.81 -18.88
CA ALA A 431 -6.50 15.03 -19.62
C ALA A 431 -5.82 15.00 -20.99
N ASP A 432 -6.23 15.87 -21.90
CA ASP A 432 -5.56 16.02 -23.18
C ASP A 432 -4.11 16.54 -22.98
N PHE A 433 -3.19 16.13 -23.85
CA PHE A 433 -1.79 16.58 -23.83
C PHE A 433 -1.35 17.24 -25.14
N GLU A 434 -0.25 17.99 -25.06
CA GLU A 434 0.27 18.82 -26.15
C GLU A 434 0.74 18.02 -27.37
N ASP A 435 0.74 18.68 -28.54
CA ASP A 435 1.31 18.12 -29.76
C ASP A 435 2.85 18.22 -29.74
N GLU A 436 3.53 17.11 -30.03
CA GLU A 436 4.98 17.08 -30.24
C GLU A 436 5.30 17.03 -31.74
N PHE A 437 5.68 18.17 -32.32
CA PHE A 437 6.07 18.25 -33.73
C PHE A 437 7.59 18.31 -33.88
N HIS A 438 8.15 17.46 -34.73
CA HIS A 438 9.59 17.45 -34.99
C HIS A 438 9.89 17.61 -36.49
N PRO A 439 10.83 18.46 -36.92
CA PRO A 439 11.08 18.74 -38.35
C PRO A 439 11.45 17.50 -39.20
N ARG A 440 12.00 16.46 -38.55
CA ARG A 440 12.39 15.19 -39.19
C ARG A 440 11.22 14.23 -39.40
N LEU A 441 10.12 14.43 -38.69
CA LEU A 441 8.95 13.56 -38.75
C LEU A 441 7.90 14.23 -39.62
N ARG A 442 7.63 13.62 -40.79
CA ARG A 442 6.64 14.08 -41.76
C ARG A 442 5.83 12.91 -42.29
N HIS A 443 4.61 13.16 -42.74
CA HIS A 443 3.75 12.20 -43.42
C HIS A 443 4.12 12.08 -44.91
N ASP A 444 5.42 12.03 -45.21
CA ASP A 444 6.00 11.95 -46.56
C ASP A 444 5.88 10.54 -47.18
N LYS A 445 5.73 9.53 -46.31
CA LYS A 445 5.65 8.11 -46.66
C LYS A 445 4.39 7.47 -46.09
N PRO A 446 3.89 6.38 -46.70
CA PRO A 446 2.85 5.57 -46.08
C PRO A 446 3.36 4.89 -44.82
N PHE A 447 2.44 4.39 -44.00
CA PHE A 447 2.69 3.62 -42.78
C PHE A 447 3.33 4.40 -41.63
N LYS A 448 3.01 5.69 -41.53
CA LYS A 448 3.31 6.51 -40.35
C LYS A 448 2.23 6.32 -39.29
N VAL A 449 2.64 6.27 -38.03
CA VAL A 449 1.77 6.14 -36.86
C VAL A 449 1.69 7.50 -36.18
N SER A 450 0.48 8.04 -36.09
CA SER A 450 0.25 9.39 -35.62
C SER A 450 -0.94 9.48 -34.67
N MET A 451 -0.91 10.43 -33.74
CA MET A 451 -2.01 10.67 -32.80
C MET A 451 -3.23 11.25 -33.51
N ALA A 452 -4.41 10.73 -33.19
CA ALA A 452 -5.67 11.34 -33.57
C ALA A 452 -6.05 12.38 -32.52
N ASN A 453 -6.30 13.62 -32.96
CA ASN A 453 -6.68 14.74 -32.11
C ASN A 453 -7.92 15.44 -32.67
N ALA A 454 -8.59 16.24 -31.83
CA ALA A 454 -9.78 17.02 -32.16
C ALA A 454 -9.46 18.53 -32.35
N GLY A 455 -8.19 18.87 -32.53
CA GLY A 455 -7.66 20.21 -32.55
C GLY A 455 -6.25 20.28 -31.94
N PRO A 456 -5.59 21.45 -31.97
CA PRO A 456 -4.26 21.61 -31.38
C PRO A 456 -4.24 21.22 -29.90
N ASN A 457 -3.25 20.44 -29.48
CA ASN A 457 -3.02 19.99 -28.11
C ASN A 457 -4.18 19.20 -27.49
N SER A 458 -4.89 18.41 -28.30
CA SER A 458 -6.00 17.55 -27.85
C SER A 458 -5.70 16.05 -27.99
N ASN A 459 -4.45 15.66 -27.68
CA ASN A 459 -4.05 14.26 -27.79
C ASN A 459 -4.60 13.46 -26.61
N GLY A 460 -5.31 12.37 -26.92
CA GLY A 460 -5.85 11.43 -25.94
C GLY A 460 -5.18 10.05 -26.05
N SER A 461 -5.97 9.01 -26.32
CA SER A 461 -5.47 7.65 -26.57
C SER A 461 -5.59 7.18 -28.01
N GLN A 462 -6.33 7.91 -28.85
CA GLN A 462 -6.59 7.51 -30.23
C GLN A 462 -5.37 7.76 -31.13
N PHE A 463 -5.12 6.83 -32.05
CA PHE A 463 -4.07 6.96 -33.05
C PHE A 463 -4.51 6.34 -34.38
N PHE A 464 -3.81 6.70 -35.45
CA PHE A 464 -4.04 6.16 -36.78
C PHE A 464 -2.73 5.76 -37.48
N ILE A 465 -2.86 4.85 -38.44
CA ILE A 465 -1.77 4.43 -39.32
C ILE A 465 -2.14 4.81 -40.75
N THR A 466 -1.28 5.57 -41.42
CA THR A 466 -1.51 5.98 -42.82
C THR A 466 -1.19 4.85 -43.80
N VAL A 467 -1.88 4.80 -44.94
CA VAL A 467 -1.55 3.91 -46.06
C VAL A 467 -1.07 4.66 -47.31
N CYS A 468 -1.14 5.99 -47.29
CA CYS A 468 -0.62 6.90 -48.31
C CYS A 468 0.17 8.05 -47.65
N PRO A 469 1.02 8.77 -48.39
CA PRO A 469 1.54 10.07 -47.97
C PRO A 469 0.38 11.03 -47.68
N ALA A 470 0.50 11.80 -46.59
CA ALA A 470 -0.56 12.67 -46.08
C ALA A 470 0.00 14.00 -45.55
N GLU A 471 0.77 14.72 -46.38
CA GLU A 471 1.49 15.94 -46.02
C GLU A 471 0.59 17.04 -45.40
N TRP A 472 -0.71 17.04 -45.67
CA TRP A 472 -1.67 17.99 -45.09
C TRP A 472 -1.93 17.80 -43.58
N LEU A 473 -1.43 16.71 -43.00
CA LEU A 473 -1.44 16.41 -41.56
C LEU A 473 -0.15 16.85 -40.84
N ASP A 474 0.87 17.26 -41.59
CA ASP A 474 2.12 17.77 -41.01
C ASP A 474 1.85 19.06 -40.22
N GLY A 475 2.35 19.10 -38.98
CA GLY A 475 2.09 20.19 -38.04
C GLY A 475 0.66 20.22 -37.48
N LYS A 476 -0.14 19.17 -37.72
CA LYS A 476 -1.47 19.00 -37.11
C LYS A 476 -1.56 17.75 -36.24
N ASN A 477 -0.90 16.67 -36.61
CA ASN A 477 -0.91 15.41 -35.87
C ASN A 477 0.51 14.97 -35.54
N THR A 478 0.77 14.63 -34.28
CA THR A 478 2.07 14.14 -33.82
C THR A 478 2.36 12.75 -34.39
N ILE A 479 3.47 12.62 -35.10
CA ILE A 479 3.99 11.34 -35.61
C ILE A 479 4.91 10.76 -34.55
N PHE A 480 4.54 9.64 -33.94
CA PHE A 480 5.33 9.03 -32.87
C PHE A 480 5.89 7.65 -33.22
N GLY A 481 5.61 7.14 -34.43
CA GLY A 481 6.20 5.91 -34.93
C GLY A 481 6.01 5.65 -36.41
N GLU A 482 6.57 4.54 -36.87
CA GLU A 482 6.42 4.03 -38.24
C GLU A 482 6.32 2.50 -38.24
N VAL A 483 5.54 1.93 -39.16
CA VAL A 483 5.46 0.47 -39.30
C VAL A 483 6.75 -0.05 -39.93
N THR A 484 7.37 -1.04 -39.32
CA THR A 484 8.59 -1.71 -39.81
C THR A 484 8.30 -3.08 -40.40
N GLU A 485 7.31 -3.81 -39.88
CA GLU A 485 6.84 -5.10 -40.40
C GLU A 485 5.30 -5.16 -40.30
N GLY A 486 4.66 -5.91 -41.19
CA GLY A 486 3.19 -6.04 -41.20
C GLY A 486 2.44 -5.01 -42.05
N MET A 487 3.11 -4.33 -43.00
CA MET A 487 2.45 -3.41 -43.94
C MET A 487 1.31 -4.06 -44.73
N ASN A 488 1.45 -5.35 -45.06
CA ASN A 488 0.42 -6.15 -45.70
C ASN A 488 -0.83 -6.30 -44.81
N VAL A 489 -0.68 -6.39 -43.48
CA VAL A 489 -1.79 -6.44 -42.53
C VAL A 489 -2.52 -5.10 -42.49
N VAL A 490 -1.78 -4.00 -42.40
CA VAL A 490 -2.34 -2.62 -42.46
C VAL A 490 -3.15 -2.42 -43.75
N GLN A 491 -2.61 -2.84 -44.89
CA GLN A 491 -3.31 -2.76 -46.17
C GLN A 491 -4.56 -3.64 -46.23
N LYS A 492 -4.51 -4.87 -45.68
CA LYS A 492 -5.68 -5.75 -45.58
C LYS A 492 -6.79 -5.12 -44.75
N ILE A 493 -6.45 -4.54 -43.60
CA ILE A 493 -7.40 -3.81 -42.74
C ILE A 493 -7.98 -2.62 -43.51
N ASN A 494 -7.17 -1.87 -44.27
CA ASN A 494 -7.65 -0.72 -45.03
C ASN A 494 -8.63 -1.08 -46.17
N GLN A 495 -8.50 -2.28 -46.74
CA GLN A 495 -9.32 -2.73 -47.87
C GLN A 495 -10.67 -3.33 -47.48
N VAL A 496 -10.93 -3.56 -46.19
CA VAL A 496 -12.18 -4.18 -45.73
C VAL A 496 -13.41 -3.35 -46.13
N PRO A 497 -14.56 -4.00 -46.38
CA PRO A 497 -15.81 -3.27 -46.62
C PRO A 497 -16.20 -2.42 -45.40
N THR A 498 -16.41 -1.12 -45.60
CA THR A 498 -16.82 -0.16 -44.57
C THR A 498 -18.22 0.38 -44.86
N PHE A 499 -18.88 0.95 -43.85
CA PHE A 499 -20.09 1.73 -44.03
C PHE A 499 -19.73 3.12 -44.58
N GLU A 500 -20.28 3.50 -45.73
CA GLU A 500 -19.88 4.72 -46.46
C GLU A 500 -19.98 6.01 -45.64
N LYS A 501 -20.99 6.12 -44.76
CA LYS A 501 -21.20 7.34 -43.96
C LYS A 501 -20.30 7.47 -42.74
N SER A 502 -19.89 6.36 -42.11
CA SER A 502 -19.13 6.37 -40.85
C SER A 502 -17.67 5.94 -41.02
N GLY A 503 -17.32 5.30 -42.14
CA GLY A 503 -16.02 4.65 -42.31
C GLY A 503 -15.81 3.45 -41.40
N ARG A 504 -16.83 2.98 -40.67
CA ARG A 504 -16.71 1.84 -39.76
C ARG A 504 -16.64 0.52 -40.56
N PRO A 505 -15.70 -0.40 -40.27
CA PRO A 505 -15.69 -1.74 -40.87
C PRO A 505 -16.99 -2.50 -40.65
N ARG A 506 -17.45 -3.25 -41.68
CA ARG A 506 -18.61 -4.15 -41.56
C ARG A 506 -18.30 -5.38 -40.71
N THR A 507 -17.07 -5.87 -40.81
CA THR A 507 -16.54 -6.92 -39.96
C THR A 507 -15.67 -6.28 -38.90
N GLU A 508 -15.86 -6.67 -37.65
CA GLU A 508 -15.11 -6.13 -36.53
C GLU A 508 -13.63 -6.56 -36.61
N ILE A 509 -12.76 -5.57 -36.51
CA ILE A 509 -11.30 -5.76 -36.45
C ILE A 509 -10.85 -5.14 -35.16
N SER A 510 -10.18 -5.92 -34.33
CA SER A 510 -9.78 -5.52 -32.98
C SER A 510 -8.29 -5.75 -32.75
N ILE A 511 -7.75 -4.97 -31.82
CA ILE A 511 -6.43 -5.20 -31.23
C ILE A 511 -6.61 -6.26 -30.16
N MET A 512 -5.90 -7.37 -30.25
CA MET A 512 -5.87 -8.40 -29.23
C MET A 512 -4.99 -7.97 -28.06
N SER A 513 -3.77 -7.54 -28.36
CA SER A 513 -2.81 -7.04 -27.39
C SER A 513 -1.71 -6.22 -28.06
N ILE A 514 -0.95 -5.46 -27.27
CA ILE A 514 0.25 -4.76 -27.74
C ILE A 514 1.44 -5.20 -26.88
N THR A 515 2.47 -5.74 -27.53
CA THR A 515 3.72 -6.15 -26.89
C THR A 515 4.79 -5.09 -27.11
N LEU A 516 5.39 -4.58 -26.04
CA LEU A 516 6.49 -3.61 -26.10
C LEU A 516 7.84 -4.34 -26.01
N LYS A 517 8.87 -3.81 -26.68
CA LYS A 517 10.23 -4.37 -26.70
C LYS A 517 11.29 -3.41 -26.20
#